data_AF-A0A0E3QSA9-F1
#
_entry.id   AF-A0A0E3QSA9-F1
#
_cell.length_a   1.000
_cell.length_b   1.000
_cell.length_c   1.000
_cell.angle_alpha   90.00
_cell.angle_beta   90.00
_cell.angle_gamma   90.00
#
_symmetry.space_group_name_H-M   'P 1'
#
loop_
_entity.id
_entity.type
_entity.pdbx_description
1 polymer ?
#
loop_
_entity_poly.entity_id
_entity_poly.type
_entity_poly.pdbx_seq_one_letter_code
_entity_poly.pdbx_strand_id
1 'polypeptide(L)'
;MIKLFVVKCFRQLSYDKTISSLTEEEAILLSFYDENGQIKLPSGGTLHHFMKYRLGEKGVNEIMMLIGEKILKLSQEKEAKIDSTPLEASRYDKHADYNPHYECKMDKAHITMVGTYPIFMTHTKGLSGDSPELIDHIEALKNMNANLEFYSADGGYDSFLNHSDIWYNLNAKPIISYASNAVINQEGEEERIDHWVNKKWKLGGDIHAPMENKLRFLYEIGRKEQVGMYLRNQNIRDETFDDQYKKRAECEKIHGHIKGTVKFDIRRVRNQSRKLYSLLSFIAYQLLVLTEMQNKVENKNSFGGYF
;
A
#
# COMPACT_ATOMS: atom_id res chain seq x y z
N MET A 1 -15.74 -20.39 0.21
CA MET A 1 -15.03 -20.03 -1.05
C MET A 1 -13.74 -19.25 -0.82
N ILE A 2 -13.76 -18.09 -0.14
CA ILE A 2 -12.54 -17.29 0.15
C ILE A 2 -11.45 -18.12 0.86
N LYS A 3 -11.83 -18.94 1.86
CA LYS A 3 -10.91 -19.88 2.53
C LYS A 3 -10.11 -20.77 1.55
N LEU A 4 -10.78 -21.34 0.55
CA LEU A 4 -10.12 -22.18 -0.47
C LEU A 4 -9.17 -21.37 -1.34
N PHE A 5 -9.53 -20.12 -1.62
CA PHE A 5 -8.66 -19.22 -2.35
C PHE A 5 -7.38 -18.90 -1.56
N VAL A 6 -7.50 -18.68 -0.25
CA VAL A 6 -6.34 -18.47 0.63
C VAL A 6 -5.41 -19.70 0.59
N VAL A 7 -5.98 -20.91 0.69
CA VAL A 7 -5.22 -22.17 0.53
C VAL A 7 -4.53 -22.23 -0.83
N LYS A 8 -5.23 -21.88 -1.92
CA LYS A 8 -4.66 -21.83 -3.27
C LYS A 8 -3.42 -20.92 -3.33
N CYS A 9 -3.47 -19.74 -2.71
CA CYS A 9 -2.35 -18.79 -2.71
C CYS A 9 -1.14 -19.34 -1.97
N PHE A 10 -1.31 -19.84 -0.74
CA PHE A 10 -0.18 -20.36 0.03
C PHE A 10 0.41 -21.64 -0.55
N ARG A 11 -0.41 -22.52 -1.12
CA ARG A 11 0.08 -23.73 -1.80
C ARG A 11 0.57 -23.46 -3.22
N GLN A 12 0.34 -22.26 -3.76
CA GLN A 12 0.69 -21.86 -5.12
C GLN A 12 0.11 -22.80 -6.19
N LEU A 13 -1.13 -23.28 -5.98
CA LEU A 13 -1.80 -24.25 -6.85
C LEU A 13 -2.75 -23.61 -7.86
N SER A 14 -3.16 -24.40 -8.87
CA SER A 14 -4.33 -24.08 -9.68
C SER A 14 -5.61 -24.32 -8.89
N TYR A 15 -6.75 -23.80 -9.36
CA TYR A 15 -8.04 -24.03 -8.70
C TYR A 15 -8.38 -25.52 -8.57
N ASP A 16 -8.25 -26.29 -9.64
CA ASP A 16 -8.56 -27.73 -9.60
C ASP A 16 -7.64 -28.48 -8.64
N LYS A 17 -6.33 -28.19 -8.67
CA LYS A 17 -5.36 -28.79 -7.74
C LYS A 17 -5.60 -28.39 -6.30
N THR A 18 -6.07 -27.17 -6.04
CA THR A 18 -6.44 -26.72 -4.69
C THR A 18 -7.54 -27.61 -4.13
N ILE A 19 -8.60 -27.83 -4.91
CA ILE A 19 -9.72 -28.68 -4.49
C ILE A 19 -9.25 -30.13 -4.32
N SER A 20 -8.52 -30.69 -5.29
CA SER A 20 -8.13 -32.09 -5.28
C SER A 20 -7.02 -32.43 -4.26
N SER A 21 -6.37 -31.43 -3.67
CA SER A 21 -5.28 -31.60 -2.69
C SER A 21 -5.75 -31.50 -1.24
N LEU A 22 -7.02 -31.15 -0.99
CA LEU A 22 -7.52 -31.06 0.37
C LEU A 22 -7.70 -32.44 0.95
N THR A 23 -7.18 -32.64 2.16
CA THR A 23 -7.51 -33.82 2.96
C THR A 23 -8.91 -33.68 3.55
N GLU A 24 -9.47 -34.78 4.03
CA GLU A 24 -10.73 -34.78 4.77
C GLU A 24 -10.67 -33.88 6.01
N GLU A 25 -9.59 -33.98 6.79
CA GLU A 25 -9.35 -33.11 7.95
C GLU A 25 -9.34 -31.62 7.60
N GLU A 26 -8.68 -31.25 6.50
CA GLU A 26 -8.60 -29.87 6.04
C GLU A 26 -9.97 -29.36 5.56
N ALA A 27 -10.73 -30.19 4.85
CA ALA A 27 -12.08 -29.84 4.42
C ALA A 27 -12.99 -29.59 5.63
N ILE A 28 -12.88 -30.41 6.69
CA ILE A 28 -13.62 -30.22 7.95
C ILE A 28 -13.18 -28.93 8.66
N LEU A 29 -11.87 -28.70 8.81
CA LEU A 29 -11.31 -27.51 9.46
C LEU A 29 -11.78 -26.22 8.76
N LEU A 30 -11.85 -26.26 7.43
CA LEU A 30 -12.31 -25.13 6.63
C LEU A 30 -13.84 -25.01 6.56
N SER A 31 -14.57 -25.93 7.20
CA SER A 31 -16.03 -25.99 7.29
C SER A 31 -16.72 -26.27 5.94
N PHE A 32 -16.19 -27.21 5.17
CA PHE A 32 -16.76 -27.68 3.90
C PHE A 32 -17.48 -29.02 4.05
N TYR A 33 -18.48 -29.06 4.92
CA TYR A 33 -19.40 -30.18 5.07
C TYR A 33 -20.85 -29.69 5.01
N ASP A 34 -21.78 -30.57 4.65
CA ASP A 34 -23.21 -30.29 4.63
C ASP A 34 -23.88 -30.55 5.99
N GLU A 35 -25.20 -30.37 6.06
CA GLU A 35 -26.00 -30.59 7.26
C GLU A 35 -25.95 -32.05 7.79
N ASN A 36 -25.54 -33.00 6.96
CA ASN A 36 -25.37 -34.41 7.32
C ASN A 36 -23.91 -34.74 7.65
N GLY A 37 -23.03 -33.73 7.71
CA GLY A 37 -21.60 -33.90 7.96
C GLY A 37 -20.81 -34.43 6.77
N GLN A 38 -21.41 -34.52 5.57
CA GLN A 38 -20.71 -35.00 4.37
C GLN A 38 -19.89 -33.88 3.75
N ILE A 39 -18.63 -34.17 3.41
CA ILE A 39 -17.76 -33.19 2.76
C ILE A 39 -18.31 -32.79 1.39
N LYS A 40 -18.45 -31.48 1.18
CA LYS A 40 -18.96 -30.91 -0.07
C LYS A 40 -18.06 -29.78 -0.54
N LEU A 41 -17.15 -30.13 -1.44
CA LEU A 41 -16.23 -29.17 -2.06
C LEU A 41 -16.79 -28.66 -3.40
N PRO A 42 -16.58 -27.38 -3.74
CA PRO A 42 -16.90 -26.86 -5.07
C PRO A 42 -15.91 -27.43 -6.09
N SER A 43 -16.30 -27.47 -7.37
CA SER A 43 -15.32 -27.70 -8.45
C SER A 43 -14.36 -26.52 -8.59
N GLY A 44 -13.17 -26.75 -9.15
CA GLY A 44 -12.22 -25.66 -9.40
C GLY A 44 -12.78 -24.60 -10.36
N GLY A 45 -13.61 -25.00 -11.34
CA GLY A 45 -14.38 -24.09 -12.19
C GLY A 45 -15.36 -23.21 -11.41
N THR A 46 -16.06 -23.78 -10.42
CA THR A 46 -16.97 -23.02 -9.55
C THR A 46 -16.20 -22.02 -8.69
N LEU A 47 -15.06 -22.42 -8.14
CA LEU A 47 -14.19 -21.53 -7.36
C LEU A 47 -13.64 -20.38 -8.21
N HIS A 48 -13.16 -20.67 -9.41
CA HIS A 48 -12.73 -19.65 -10.37
C HIS A 48 -13.85 -18.67 -10.72
N HIS A 49 -15.05 -19.20 -11.03
CA HIS A 49 -16.20 -18.37 -11.38
C HIS A 49 -16.62 -17.44 -10.23
N PHE A 50 -16.64 -17.97 -9.00
CA PHE A 50 -16.93 -17.18 -7.81
C PHE A 50 -15.93 -16.03 -7.66
N MET A 51 -14.63 -16.32 -7.67
CA MET A 51 -13.59 -15.30 -7.47
C MET A 51 -13.62 -14.24 -8.57
N LYS A 52 -13.71 -14.66 -9.83
CA LYS A 52 -13.60 -13.75 -10.97
C LYS A 52 -14.86 -12.93 -11.24
N TYR A 53 -16.04 -13.53 -11.13
CA TYR A 53 -17.27 -12.90 -11.61
C TYR A 53 -18.27 -12.57 -10.52
N ARG A 54 -18.31 -13.34 -9.42
CA ARG A 54 -19.24 -13.06 -8.31
C ARG A 54 -18.65 -12.08 -7.32
N LEU A 55 -17.39 -12.28 -6.95
CA LEU A 55 -16.65 -11.36 -6.10
C LEU A 55 -16.06 -10.22 -6.93
N GLY A 56 -15.28 -10.56 -7.96
CA GLY A 56 -14.68 -9.59 -8.87
C GLY A 56 -13.72 -8.61 -8.18
N GLU A 57 -13.19 -7.65 -8.94
CA GLU A 57 -12.23 -6.67 -8.39
C GLU A 57 -12.84 -5.81 -7.28
N LYS A 58 -14.12 -5.42 -7.40
CA LYS A 58 -14.82 -4.61 -6.40
C LYS A 58 -14.88 -5.33 -5.05
N GLY A 59 -15.38 -6.57 -5.02
CA GLY A 59 -15.49 -7.32 -3.77
C GLY A 59 -14.12 -7.68 -3.19
N VAL A 60 -13.12 -7.88 -4.04
CA VAL A 60 -11.73 -8.08 -3.60
C VAL A 60 -11.16 -6.82 -2.94
N ASN A 61 -11.38 -5.64 -3.52
CA ASN A 61 -10.97 -4.37 -2.91
C ASN A 61 -11.68 -4.11 -1.57
N GLU A 62 -12.99 -4.39 -1.48
CA GLU A 62 -13.73 -4.27 -0.22
C GLU A 62 -13.14 -5.17 0.87
N ILE A 63 -12.76 -6.41 0.52
CA ILE A 63 -12.09 -7.34 1.45
C ILE A 63 -10.72 -6.80 1.88
N MET A 64 -9.90 -6.30 0.94
CA MET A 64 -8.60 -5.69 1.24
C MET A 64 -8.74 -4.53 2.23
N MET A 65 -9.73 -3.65 2.00
CA MET A 65 -10.00 -2.52 2.89
C MET A 65 -10.38 -2.98 4.30
N LEU A 66 -11.29 -3.95 4.42
CA LEU A 66 -11.74 -4.49 5.70
C LEU A 66 -10.61 -5.17 6.50
N ILE A 67 -9.72 -5.88 5.81
CA ILE A 67 -8.59 -6.55 6.47
C ILE A 67 -7.55 -5.51 6.87
N GLY A 68 -7.20 -4.57 5.98
CA GLY A 68 -6.28 -3.47 6.29
C GLY A 68 -6.73 -2.65 7.49
N GLU A 69 -8.01 -2.29 7.57
CA GLU A 69 -8.59 -1.60 8.73
C GLU A 69 -8.46 -2.41 10.03
N LYS A 70 -8.68 -3.73 9.97
CA LYS A 70 -8.50 -4.61 11.13
C LYS A 70 -7.05 -4.70 11.58
N ILE A 71 -6.10 -4.79 10.64
CA ILE A 71 -4.67 -4.78 10.94
C ILE A 71 -4.28 -3.45 11.60
N LEU A 72 -4.72 -2.32 11.04
CA LEU A 72 -4.47 -0.99 11.62
C LEU A 72 -4.99 -0.87 13.06
N LYS A 73 -6.20 -1.34 13.33
CA LYS A 73 -6.78 -1.29 14.70
C LYS A 73 -6.03 -2.13 15.71
N LEU A 74 -5.39 -3.21 15.28
CA LEU A 74 -4.58 -4.08 16.13
C LEU A 74 -3.14 -3.58 16.27
N SER A 75 -2.68 -2.80 15.29
CA SER A 75 -1.36 -2.19 15.29
C SER A 75 -1.30 -0.98 16.23
N GLN A 76 -0.14 -0.78 16.86
CA GLN A 76 0.19 0.46 17.60
C GLN A 76 1.12 1.36 16.80
N GLU A 77 1.50 0.93 15.59
CA GLU A 77 2.42 1.62 14.71
C GLU A 77 1.78 2.90 14.15
N LYS A 78 2.57 3.98 14.10
CA LYS A 78 2.14 5.28 13.59
C LYS A 78 2.95 5.74 12.38
N GLU A 79 3.78 4.87 11.84
CA GLU A 79 4.65 5.16 10.72
C GLU A 79 4.13 4.43 9.49
N ALA A 80 3.63 5.19 8.52
CA ALA A 80 3.28 4.68 7.20
C ALA A 80 4.48 4.75 6.26
N LYS A 81 4.53 3.81 5.32
CA LYS A 81 5.55 3.76 4.27
C LYS A 81 4.93 3.21 3.00
N ILE A 82 5.19 3.86 1.87
CA ILE A 82 4.80 3.36 0.54
C ILE A 82 6.04 3.00 -0.25
N ASP A 83 5.92 1.92 -1.00
CA ASP A 83 6.95 1.48 -1.92
C ASP A 83 6.29 0.72 -3.09
N SER A 84 6.88 0.81 -4.28
CA SER A 84 6.43 0.02 -5.42
C SER A 84 7.32 -1.21 -5.59
N THR A 85 6.74 -2.33 -6.03
CA THR A 85 7.48 -3.57 -6.22
C THR A 85 7.07 -4.26 -7.51
N PRO A 86 8.03 -4.92 -8.22
CA PRO A 86 7.71 -5.58 -9.47
C PRO A 86 6.82 -6.80 -9.26
N LEU A 87 5.74 -6.85 -10.02
CA LEU A 87 4.99 -8.06 -10.33
C LEU A 87 5.55 -8.61 -11.64
N GLU A 88 6.52 -9.51 -11.51
CA GLU A 88 7.28 -9.97 -12.68
C GLU A 88 6.40 -10.78 -13.66
N ALA A 89 6.59 -10.53 -14.94
CA ALA A 89 5.99 -11.28 -16.04
C ALA A 89 7.01 -12.24 -16.67
N SER A 90 6.56 -13.01 -17.66
CA SER A 90 7.50 -13.72 -18.53
C SER A 90 8.25 -12.72 -19.41
N ARG A 91 9.53 -12.96 -19.69
CA ARG A 91 10.27 -12.21 -20.73
C ARG A 91 9.60 -12.21 -22.10
N TYR A 92 8.78 -13.22 -22.38
CA TYR A 92 8.04 -13.38 -23.63
C TYR A 92 6.62 -12.80 -23.59
N ASP A 93 6.22 -12.20 -22.47
CA ASP A 93 4.90 -11.61 -22.35
C ASP A 93 4.77 -10.39 -23.27
N LYS A 94 3.78 -10.42 -24.16
CA LYS A 94 3.51 -9.35 -25.14
C LYS A 94 2.69 -8.19 -24.56
N HIS A 95 2.15 -8.35 -23.37
CA HIS A 95 1.27 -7.39 -22.69
C HIS A 95 1.91 -6.77 -21.45
N ALA A 96 3.16 -7.14 -21.12
CA ALA A 96 3.90 -6.56 -20.00
C ALA A 96 5.03 -5.68 -20.54
N ASP A 97 5.17 -4.50 -19.95
CA ASP A 97 6.20 -3.54 -20.31
C ASP A 97 7.54 -3.95 -19.67
N TYR A 98 8.65 -3.70 -20.37
CA TYR A 98 9.98 -3.84 -19.79
C TYR A 98 10.31 -2.60 -18.99
N ASN A 99 10.52 -2.74 -17.68
CA ASN A 99 10.94 -1.65 -16.81
C ASN A 99 12.48 -1.61 -16.74
N PRO A 100 13.12 -0.50 -17.14
CA PRO A 100 14.59 -0.40 -17.13
C PRO A 100 15.21 -0.42 -15.73
N HIS A 101 14.52 0.09 -14.71
CA HIS A 101 15.03 0.13 -13.34
C HIS A 101 15.08 -1.27 -12.70
N TYR A 102 14.05 -2.09 -12.94
CA TYR A 102 13.99 -3.47 -12.43
C TYR A 102 14.50 -4.52 -13.41
N GLU A 103 14.93 -4.10 -14.60
CA GLU A 103 15.47 -4.95 -15.68
C GLU A 103 14.61 -6.18 -16.04
N CYS A 104 13.28 -6.05 -15.93
CA CYS A 104 12.36 -7.14 -16.22
C CYS A 104 11.04 -6.66 -16.84
N LYS A 105 10.33 -7.59 -17.48
CA LYS A 105 8.94 -7.35 -17.90
C LYS A 105 8.02 -7.50 -16.71
N MET A 106 7.13 -6.53 -16.49
CA MET A 106 6.37 -6.49 -15.24
C MET A 106 5.11 -5.62 -15.32
N ASP A 107 4.23 -5.85 -14.34
CA ASP A 107 3.30 -4.85 -13.81
C ASP A 107 3.86 -4.34 -12.47
N LYS A 108 3.27 -3.30 -11.86
CA LYS A 108 3.68 -2.81 -10.53
C LYS A 108 2.61 -3.08 -9.49
N ALA A 109 3.05 -3.38 -8.28
CA ALA A 109 2.26 -3.30 -7.06
C ALA A 109 2.77 -2.12 -6.24
N HIS A 110 1.93 -1.12 -5.98
CA HIS A 110 2.23 -0.07 -5.01
C HIS A 110 1.62 -0.52 -3.69
N ILE A 111 2.42 -0.60 -2.63
CA ILE A 111 1.99 -1.14 -1.35
C ILE A 111 2.24 -0.10 -0.28
N THR A 112 1.20 0.20 0.51
CA THR A 112 1.33 0.96 1.74
C THR A 112 1.34 0.02 2.93
N MET A 113 2.37 0.18 3.76
CA MET A 113 2.54 -0.50 5.03
C MET A 113 2.43 0.50 6.18
N VAL A 114 2.01 0.02 7.33
CA VAL A 114 2.09 0.75 8.60
C VAL A 114 2.91 -0.09 9.58
N GLY A 115 4.05 0.44 10.01
CA GLY A 115 5.15 -0.35 10.56
C GLY A 115 5.64 -1.37 9.54
N THR A 116 5.53 -2.66 9.87
CA THR A 116 5.87 -3.78 8.97
C THR A 116 4.63 -4.43 8.34
N TYR A 117 3.43 -3.91 8.61
CA TYR A 117 2.19 -4.55 8.23
C TYR A 117 1.65 -4.00 6.90
N PRO A 118 1.39 -4.85 5.89
CA PRO A 118 0.80 -4.42 4.63
C PRO A 118 -0.69 -4.10 4.78
N ILE A 119 -1.06 -2.86 4.47
CA ILE A 119 -2.41 -2.33 4.71
C ILE A 119 -3.22 -2.21 3.43
N PHE A 120 -2.61 -1.71 2.36
CA PHE A 120 -3.31 -1.41 1.12
C PHE A 120 -2.38 -1.55 -0.09
N MET A 121 -2.96 -1.89 -1.24
CA MET A 121 -2.23 -2.04 -2.50
C MET A 121 -3.03 -1.51 -3.69
N THR A 122 -2.33 -0.85 -4.63
CA THR A 122 -2.82 -0.63 -6.00
C THR A 122 -1.99 -1.41 -7.02
N HIS A 123 -2.55 -1.59 -8.22
CA HIS A 123 -1.93 -2.30 -9.33
C HIS A 123 -1.90 -1.40 -10.56
N THR A 124 -0.73 -1.30 -11.18
CA THR A 124 -0.52 -0.53 -12.41
C THR A 124 0.36 -1.29 -13.41
N LYS A 125 0.53 -0.75 -14.61
CA LYS A 125 1.46 -1.29 -15.60
C LYS A 125 2.92 -1.00 -15.21
N GLY A 126 3.85 -1.78 -15.77
CA GLY A 126 5.28 -1.73 -15.43
C GLY A 126 5.96 -0.37 -15.58
N LEU A 127 5.46 0.51 -16.46
CA LEU A 127 6.03 1.84 -16.72
C LEU A 127 5.24 3.01 -16.10
N SER A 128 4.17 2.73 -15.35
CA SER A 128 3.37 3.78 -14.71
C SER A 128 4.23 4.56 -13.70
N GLY A 129 4.06 5.87 -13.63
CA GLY A 129 4.76 6.68 -12.63
C GLY A 129 4.26 6.36 -11.21
N ASP A 130 5.14 6.48 -10.22
CA ASP A 130 4.80 6.14 -8.83
C ASP A 130 4.06 7.28 -8.13
N SER A 131 4.52 8.53 -8.30
CA SER A 131 3.93 9.73 -7.69
C SER A 131 2.39 9.84 -7.82
N PRO A 132 1.76 9.61 -9.00
CA PRO A 132 0.31 9.72 -9.15
C PRO A 132 -0.51 8.71 -8.33
N GLU A 133 0.08 7.57 -7.96
CA GLU A 133 -0.64 6.52 -7.23
C GLU A 133 -0.83 6.85 -5.75
N LEU A 134 -0.03 7.77 -5.19
CA LEU A 134 -0.06 8.06 -3.76
C LEU A 134 -1.44 8.48 -3.25
N ILE A 135 -2.21 9.22 -4.05
CA ILE A 135 -3.51 9.75 -3.63
C ILE A 135 -4.51 8.66 -3.27
N ASP A 136 -4.50 7.54 -4.01
CA ASP A 136 -5.38 6.40 -3.73
C ASP A 136 -5.02 5.74 -2.38
N HIS A 137 -3.73 5.71 -2.05
CA HIS A 137 -3.24 5.19 -0.76
C HIS A 137 -3.58 6.13 0.40
N ILE A 138 -3.47 7.44 0.18
CA ILE A 138 -3.90 8.46 1.15
C ILE A 138 -5.41 8.34 1.42
N GLU A 139 -6.22 8.21 0.37
CA GLU A 139 -7.66 8.06 0.51
C GLU A 139 -8.02 6.76 1.26
N ALA A 140 -7.34 5.65 0.95
CA ALA A 140 -7.55 4.39 1.64
C ALA A 140 -7.25 4.51 3.15
N LEU A 141 -6.10 5.06 3.52
CA LEU A 141 -5.73 5.25 4.93
C LEU A 141 -6.67 6.21 5.66
N LYS A 142 -7.10 7.28 5.00
CA LYS A 142 -8.10 8.22 5.53
C LYS A 142 -9.43 7.51 5.79
N ASN A 143 -9.91 6.70 4.85
CA ASN A 143 -11.15 5.92 4.99
C ASN A 143 -11.06 4.87 6.10
N MET A 144 -9.85 4.37 6.39
CA MET A 144 -9.59 3.47 7.52
C MET A 144 -9.39 4.20 8.86
N ASN A 145 -9.45 5.54 8.88
CA ASN A 145 -9.14 6.39 10.04
C ASN A 145 -7.75 6.09 10.64
N ALA A 146 -6.74 5.93 9.78
CA ALA A 146 -5.37 5.70 10.22
C ALA A 146 -4.86 6.89 11.06
N ASN A 147 -4.24 6.59 12.20
CA ASN A 147 -3.61 7.59 13.07
C ASN A 147 -2.09 7.50 12.89
N LEU A 148 -1.53 8.42 12.11
CA LEU A 148 -0.14 8.38 11.67
C LEU A 148 0.61 9.64 12.12
N GLU A 149 1.87 9.46 12.50
CA GLU A 149 2.80 10.57 12.78
C GLU A 149 3.67 10.86 11.56
N PHE A 150 4.06 9.82 10.82
CA PHE A 150 4.94 9.94 9.66
C PHE A 150 4.41 9.12 8.47
N TYR A 151 4.68 9.60 7.26
CA TYR A 151 4.49 8.84 6.03
C TYR A 151 5.72 8.97 5.15
N SER A 152 6.45 7.87 4.98
CA SER A 152 7.66 7.82 4.18
C SER A 152 7.48 7.27 2.76
N ALA A 153 8.24 7.82 1.82
CA ALA A 153 8.26 7.39 0.42
C ALA A 153 9.63 7.66 -0.23
N ASP A 154 9.96 6.96 -1.31
CA ASP A 154 11.17 7.26 -2.08
C ASP A 154 10.99 8.45 -3.04
N GLY A 155 12.06 8.78 -3.77
CA GLY A 155 12.11 9.93 -4.68
C GLY A 155 11.20 9.77 -5.90
N GLY A 156 10.73 8.57 -6.22
CA GLY A 156 9.70 8.34 -7.23
C GLY A 156 8.36 8.99 -6.86
N TYR A 157 8.17 9.32 -5.58
CA TYR A 157 7.02 10.03 -5.03
C TYR A 157 7.30 11.50 -4.68
N ASP A 158 8.51 12.04 -4.90
CA ASP A 158 8.84 13.45 -4.56
C ASP A 158 8.11 14.42 -5.48
N SER A 159 6.95 14.90 -5.02
CA SER A 159 6.22 16.00 -5.63
C SER A 159 5.64 16.90 -4.53
N PHE A 160 5.59 18.21 -4.77
CA PHE A 160 5.04 19.14 -3.78
C PHE A 160 3.59 18.79 -3.41
N LEU A 161 2.80 18.35 -4.39
CA LEU A 161 1.44 17.89 -4.14
C LEU A 161 1.42 16.72 -3.15
N ASN A 162 2.28 15.71 -3.33
CA ASN A 162 2.37 14.56 -2.44
C ASN A 162 2.72 14.95 -1.00
N HIS A 163 3.69 15.85 -0.80
CA HIS A 163 4.01 16.37 0.54
C HIS A 163 2.77 17.03 1.17
N SER A 164 2.07 17.87 0.43
CA SER A 164 0.88 18.58 0.92
C SER A 164 -0.31 17.65 1.18
N ASP A 165 -0.51 16.64 0.33
CA ASP A 165 -1.65 15.72 0.41
C ASP A 165 -1.51 14.77 1.59
N ILE A 166 -0.30 14.27 1.87
CA ILE A 166 -0.01 13.50 3.09
C ILE A 166 -0.33 14.35 4.32
N TRP A 167 0.26 15.54 4.41
CA TRP A 167 0.12 16.41 5.57
C TRP A 167 -1.34 16.78 5.83
N TYR A 168 -2.04 17.23 4.79
CA TYR A 168 -3.41 17.72 4.95
C TYR A 168 -4.43 16.60 5.21
N ASN A 169 -4.33 15.47 4.50
CA ASN A 169 -5.37 14.44 4.55
C ASN A 169 -5.16 13.40 5.66
N LEU A 170 -3.91 13.18 6.08
CA LEU A 170 -3.57 12.17 7.10
C LEU A 170 -3.07 12.79 8.40
N ASN A 171 -2.87 14.11 8.44
CA ASN A 171 -2.26 14.80 9.58
C ASN A 171 -0.89 14.21 9.97
N ALA A 172 -0.15 13.71 8.98
CA ALA A 172 1.13 13.04 9.15
C ALA A 172 2.26 13.88 8.53
N LYS A 173 3.46 13.80 9.08
CA LYS A 173 4.63 14.43 8.48
C LYS A 173 5.09 13.64 7.24
N PRO A 174 5.15 14.26 6.05
CA PRO A 174 5.68 13.60 4.86
C PRO A 174 7.21 13.45 4.97
N ILE A 175 7.73 12.24 4.80
CA ILE A 175 9.17 11.91 4.80
C ILE A 175 9.53 11.31 3.44
N ILE A 176 9.56 12.15 2.41
CA ILE A 176 9.85 11.72 1.03
C ILE A 176 11.30 12.07 0.69
N SER A 177 12.08 11.08 0.25
CA SER A 177 13.48 11.35 -0.14
C SER A 177 13.55 12.33 -1.30
N TYR A 178 14.51 13.22 -1.25
CA TYR A 178 14.76 14.23 -2.27
C TYR A 178 16.14 14.00 -2.92
N ALA A 179 16.33 14.57 -4.12
CA ALA A 179 17.62 14.50 -4.82
C ALA A 179 18.74 15.13 -3.98
N SER A 180 19.98 14.63 -4.10
CA SER A 180 21.14 15.13 -3.33
C SER A 180 21.47 16.60 -3.59
N ASN A 181 21.07 17.12 -4.76
CA ASN A 181 21.19 18.53 -5.14
C ASN A 181 19.90 19.33 -4.90
N ALA A 182 18.96 18.81 -4.11
CA ALA A 182 17.75 19.52 -3.76
C ALA A 182 18.09 20.83 -3.05
N VAL A 183 17.51 21.92 -3.57
CA VAL A 183 17.64 23.25 -2.99
C VAL A 183 16.32 23.66 -2.34
N ILE A 184 16.44 24.57 -1.36
CA ILE A 184 15.29 25.23 -0.76
C ILE A 184 14.52 26.00 -1.85
N ASN A 185 13.21 25.80 -1.90
CA ASN A 185 12.33 26.51 -2.82
C ASN A 185 11.87 27.83 -2.17
N GLN A 186 12.17 28.95 -2.82
CA GLN A 186 11.82 30.28 -2.32
C GLN A 186 10.31 30.44 -2.05
N GLU A 187 9.44 29.89 -2.90
CA GLU A 187 7.98 30.00 -2.74
C GLU A 187 7.44 29.22 -1.54
N GLY A 188 8.24 28.31 -0.97
CA GLY A 188 7.97 27.60 0.27
C GLY A 188 8.61 28.22 1.51
N GLU A 189 9.14 29.45 1.43
CA GLU A 189 9.64 30.17 2.60
C GLU A 189 8.52 30.84 3.38
N GLU A 190 8.70 31.03 4.69
CA GLU A 190 7.70 31.63 5.58
C GLU A 190 7.20 32.99 5.08
N GLU A 191 8.10 33.86 4.65
CA GLU A 191 7.76 35.18 4.09
C GLU A 191 6.87 35.06 2.84
N ARG A 192 7.08 34.02 2.01
CA ARG A 192 6.27 33.78 0.81
C ARG A 192 4.93 33.14 1.15
N ILE A 193 4.86 32.28 2.16
CA ILE A 193 3.61 31.78 2.72
C ILE A 193 2.76 32.96 3.20
N ASP A 194 3.34 33.88 3.99
CA ASP A 194 2.67 35.08 4.48
C ASP A 194 2.19 35.98 3.34
N HIS A 195 3.02 36.17 2.31
CA HIS A 195 2.63 36.89 1.10
C HIS A 195 1.37 36.27 0.46
N TRP A 196 1.31 34.94 0.30
CA TRP A 196 0.17 34.27 -0.33
C TRP A 196 -1.09 34.33 0.52
N VAL A 197 -0.96 34.17 1.84
CA VAL A 197 -2.07 34.31 2.79
C VAL A 197 -2.62 35.73 2.74
N ASN A 198 -1.75 36.74 2.82
CA ASN A 198 -2.15 38.14 2.76
C ASN A 198 -2.83 38.49 1.44
N LYS A 199 -2.33 37.98 0.30
CA LYS A 199 -2.97 38.18 -1.01
C LYS A 199 -4.42 37.69 -1.05
N LYS A 200 -4.81 36.83 -0.10
CA LYS A 200 -6.13 36.21 0.04
C LYS A 200 -6.85 36.64 1.32
N TRP A 201 -6.48 37.79 1.91
CA TRP A 201 -7.12 38.36 3.10
C TRP A 201 -8.65 38.47 2.99
N LYS A 202 -9.17 38.83 1.80
CA LYS A 202 -10.62 38.91 1.54
C LYS A 202 -11.36 37.57 1.65
N LEU A 203 -10.64 36.45 1.56
CA LEU A 203 -11.18 35.10 1.72
C LEU A 203 -10.93 34.56 3.14
N GLY A 204 -10.47 35.39 4.08
CA GLY A 204 -10.18 34.98 5.46
C GLY A 204 -8.71 34.67 5.73
N GLY A 205 -7.79 35.00 4.83
CA GLY A 205 -6.36 34.85 5.08
C GLY A 205 -5.87 35.76 6.20
N ASP A 206 -5.18 35.19 7.19
CA ASP A 206 -4.61 35.90 8.33
C ASP A 206 -3.12 35.57 8.48
N ILE A 207 -2.26 36.58 8.32
CA ILE A 207 -0.80 36.45 8.46
C ILE A 207 -0.34 36.29 9.91
N HIS A 208 -1.19 36.60 10.89
CA HIS A 208 -0.86 36.44 12.30
C HIS A 208 -1.32 35.09 12.86
N ALA A 209 -2.06 34.29 12.08
CA ALA A 209 -2.41 32.93 12.44
C ALA A 209 -1.16 32.05 12.61
N PRO A 210 -1.22 30.96 13.39
CA PRO A 210 -0.16 29.95 13.40
C PRO A 210 0.16 29.42 11.99
N MET A 211 1.41 29.05 11.73
CA MET A 211 1.85 28.54 10.42
C MET A 211 0.98 27.38 9.92
N GLU A 212 0.60 26.45 10.80
CA GLU A 212 -0.29 25.34 10.46
C GLU A 212 -1.63 25.81 9.86
N ASN A 213 -2.25 26.83 10.48
CA ASN A 213 -3.51 27.41 10.00
C ASN A 213 -3.32 28.12 8.65
N LYS A 214 -2.18 28.81 8.46
CA LYS A 214 -1.82 29.44 7.18
C LYS A 214 -1.74 28.40 6.07
N LEU A 215 -1.02 27.31 6.30
CA LEU A 215 -0.84 26.22 5.33
C LEU A 215 -2.18 25.54 5.02
N ARG A 216 -3.02 25.31 6.04
CA ARG A 216 -4.34 24.70 5.86
C ARG A 216 -5.24 25.57 4.98
N PHE A 217 -5.30 26.87 5.28
CA PHE A 217 -6.03 27.84 4.46
C PHE A 217 -5.52 27.84 3.02
N LEU A 218 -4.20 27.89 2.80
CA LEU A 218 -3.61 27.84 1.46
C LEU A 218 -3.97 26.55 0.71
N TYR A 219 -3.94 25.40 1.38
CA TYR A 219 -4.34 24.13 0.79
C TYR A 219 -5.81 24.16 0.34
N GLU A 220 -6.71 24.61 1.21
CA GLU A 220 -8.16 24.66 0.98
C GLU A 220 -8.54 25.58 -0.19
N ILE A 221 -7.82 26.68 -0.41
CA ILE A 221 -8.03 27.58 -1.56
C ILE A 221 -7.28 27.16 -2.84
N GLY A 222 -6.68 25.96 -2.85
CA GLY A 222 -6.04 25.37 -4.03
C GLY A 222 -4.56 25.69 -4.22
N ARG A 223 -3.87 26.28 -3.22
CA ARG A 223 -2.43 26.56 -3.25
C ARG A 223 -1.59 25.43 -2.67
N LYS A 224 -1.94 24.19 -3.04
CA LYS A 224 -1.34 22.95 -2.52
C LYS A 224 0.17 22.87 -2.76
N GLU A 225 0.63 23.30 -3.93
CA GLU A 225 2.06 23.25 -4.27
C GLU A 225 2.91 24.12 -3.35
N GLN A 226 2.45 25.34 -2.98
CA GLN A 226 3.19 26.20 -2.06
C GLN A 226 3.29 25.57 -0.66
N VAL A 227 2.21 24.91 -0.21
CA VAL A 227 2.21 24.13 1.04
C VAL A 227 3.23 23.00 0.95
N GLY A 228 3.24 22.26 -0.15
CA GLY A 228 4.21 21.20 -0.41
C GLY A 228 5.65 21.66 -0.45
N MET A 229 5.92 22.81 -1.08
CA MET A 229 7.24 23.45 -1.12
C MET A 229 7.73 23.77 0.29
N TYR A 230 6.86 24.35 1.12
CA TYR A 230 7.18 24.63 2.53
C TYR A 230 7.52 23.33 3.28
N LEU A 231 6.67 22.31 3.21
CA LEU A 231 6.88 21.04 3.90
C LEU A 231 8.18 20.35 3.46
N ARG A 232 8.49 20.36 2.17
CA ARG A 232 9.76 19.81 1.64
C ARG A 232 10.97 20.62 2.10
N ASN A 233 10.87 21.95 2.19
CA ASN A 233 11.94 22.79 2.75
C ASN A 233 12.21 22.43 4.21
N GLN A 234 11.16 22.15 5.00
CA GLN A 234 11.32 21.71 6.39
C GLN A 234 12.07 20.37 6.46
N ASN A 235 11.77 19.42 5.58
CA ASN A 235 12.53 18.16 5.50
C ASN A 235 14.02 18.37 5.17
N ILE A 236 14.34 19.28 4.24
CA ILE A 236 15.74 19.60 3.88
C ILE A 236 16.49 20.20 5.07
N ARG A 237 15.80 20.97 5.92
CA ARG A 237 16.38 21.64 7.10
C ARG A 237 16.45 20.74 8.32
N ASP A 238 15.72 19.63 8.33
CA ASP A 238 15.60 18.76 9.48
C ASP A 238 16.80 17.80 9.57
N GLU A 239 17.67 18.05 10.54
CA GLU A 239 18.85 17.21 10.81
C GLU A 239 18.47 15.75 11.17
N THR A 240 17.24 15.51 11.62
CA THR A 240 16.73 14.17 11.97
C THR A 240 16.09 13.44 10.79
N PHE A 241 15.99 14.08 9.61
CA PHE A 241 15.34 13.52 8.42
C PHE A 241 15.94 12.16 8.03
N ASP A 242 17.26 12.04 7.99
CA ASP A 242 17.93 10.82 7.57
C ASP A 242 17.61 9.64 8.49
N ASP A 243 17.52 9.88 9.81
CA ASP A 243 17.18 8.84 10.78
C ASP A 243 15.71 8.42 10.68
N GLN A 244 14.81 9.37 10.42
CA GLN A 244 13.40 9.08 10.12
C GLN A 244 13.26 8.28 8.82
N TYR A 245 14.02 8.65 7.78
CA TYR A 245 13.95 8.02 6.47
C TYR A 245 14.54 6.59 6.46
N LYS A 246 15.61 6.32 7.22
CA LYS A 246 16.25 4.98 7.32
C LYS A 246 15.26 3.87 7.67
N LYS A 247 14.21 4.15 8.45
CA LYS A 247 13.16 3.17 8.81
C LYS A 247 12.38 2.63 7.61
N ARG A 248 12.42 3.31 6.45
CA ARG A 248 11.85 2.83 5.19
C ARG A 248 12.53 1.58 4.66
N ALA A 249 13.81 1.34 5.01
CA ALA A 249 14.57 0.19 4.51
C ALA A 249 13.93 -1.17 4.84
N GLU A 250 13.03 -1.23 5.83
CA GLU A 250 12.25 -2.42 6.13
C GLU A 250 11.31 -2.85 4.99
N CYS A 251 10.88 -1.92 4.12
CA CYS A 251 9.96 -2.20 3.01
C CYS A 251 10.46 -3.34 2.11
N GLU A 252 11.73 -3.28 1.70
CA GLU A 252 12.31 -4.23 0.76
C GLU A 252 12.27 -5.66 1.29
N LYS A 253 12.52 -5.82 2.60
CA LYS A 253 12.48 -7.13 3.27
C LYS A 253 11.07 -7.69 3.29
N ILE A 254 10.07 -6.88 3.63
CA ILE A 254 8.66 -7.28 3.63
C ILE A 254 8.21 -7.64 2.21
N HIS A 255 8.58 -6.84 1.21
CA HIS A 255 8.31 -7.15 -0.20
C HIS A 255 8.91 -8.49 -0.64
N GLY A 256 10.14 -8.79 -0.23
CA GLY A 256 10.77 -10.10 -0.44
C GLY A 256 9.97 -11.23 0.21
N HIS A 257 9.53 -11.05 1.45
CA HIS A 257 8.70 -12.04 2.16
C HIS A 257 7.36 -12.27 1.45
N ILE A 258 6.63 -11.23 1.08
CA ILE A 258 5.36 -11.34 0.35
C ILE A 258 5.55 -12.19 -0.92
N LYS A 259 6.61 -11.89 -1.70
CA LYS A 259 6.94 -12.63 -2.93
C LYS A 259 7.19 -14.11 -2.68
N GLY A 260 7.95 -14.44 -1.63
CA GLY A 260 8.24 -15.83 -1.25
C GLY A 260 7.00 -16.60 -0.78
N THR A 261 6.06 -15.93 -0.11
CA THR A 261 4.93 -16.61 0.55
C THR A 261 3.73 -16.86 -0.37
N VAL A 262 3.28 -15.87 -1.15
CA VAL A 262 1.99 -15.94 -1.87
C VAL A 262 2.11 -15.98 -3.40
N LYS A 263 3.32 -16.26 -3.91
CA LYS A 263 3.67 -16.16 -5.34
C LYS A 263 3.20 -14.84 -5.94
N PHE A 264 3.93 -13.79 -5.61
CA PHE A 264 3.57 -12.42 -5.97
C PHE A 264 4.17 -12.00 -7.32
N ASP A 265 3.75 -12.70 -8.38
CA ASP A 265 4.13 -12.44 -9.77
C ASP A 265 2.92 -12.60 -10.71
N ILE A 266 3.03 -12.10 -11.95
CA ILE A 266 1.97 -12.21 -12.97
C ILE A 266 2.31 -13.25 -14.04
N ARG A 267 3.30 -14.12 -13.79
CA ARG A 267 3.70 -15.16 -14.75
C ARG A 267 2.57 -16.16 -14.89
N ARG A 268 2.24 -16.47 -16.15
CA ARG A 268 1.14 -17.39 -16.51
C ARG A 268 -0.25 -16.88 -16.09
N VAL A 269 -0.38 -15.59 -15.77
CA VAL A 269 -1.68 -14.95 -15.52
C VAL A 269 -2.13 -14.24 -16.80
N ARG A 270 -3.39 -14.45 -17.19
CA ARG A 270 -3.96 -13.76 -18.36
C ARG A 270 -4.01 -12.26 -18.08
N ASN A 271 -3.65 -11.44 -19.07
CA ASN A 271 -3.57 -9.97 -18.95
C ASN A 271 -4.79 -9.36 -18.23
N GLN A 272 -6.00 -9.68 -18.71
CA GLN A 272 -7.28 -9.20 -18.15
C GLN A 272 -7.56 -9.60 -16.70
N SER A 273 -6.76 -10.49 -16.12
CA SER A 273 -6.96 -10.98 -14.74
C SER A 273 -5.80 -10.60 -13.81
N ARG A 274 -4.74 -9.95 -14.30
CA ARG A 274 -3.52 -9.69 -13.52
C ARG A 274 -3.82 -8.92 -12.24
N LYS A 275 -4.51 -7.78 -12.35
CA LYS A 275 -4.94 -6.95 -11.22
C LYS A 275 -5.66 -7.77 -10.16
N LEU A 276 -6.73 -8.47 -10.54
CA LEU A 276 -7.51 -9.31 -9.64
C LEU A 276 -6.64 -10.34 -8.90
N TYR A 277 -5.78 -11.07 -9.60
CA TYR A 277 -4.96 -12.11 -8.98
C TYR A 277 -3.85 -11.54 -8.09
N SER A 278 -3.27 -10.39 -8.44
CA SER A 278 -2.28 -9.71 -7.61
C SER A 278 -2.89 -9.21 -6.30
N LEU A 279 -4.05 -8.55 -6.36
CA LEU A 279 -4.80 -8.10 -5.18
C LEU A 279 -5.17 -9.29 -4.28
N LEU A 280 -5.59 -10.38 -4.91
CA LEU A 280 -5.95 -11.58 -4.18
C LEU A 280 -4.75 -12.24 -3.46
N SER A 281 -3.58 -12.31 -4.09
CA SER A 281 -2.36 -12.78 -3.41
C SER A 281 -1.97 -11.85 -2.26
N PHE A 282 -2.09 -10.53 -2.45
CA PHE A 282 -1.87 -9.55 -1.38
C PHE A 282 -2.80 -9.78 -0.18
N ILE A 283 -4.11 -9.91 -0.42
CA ILE A 283 -5.12 -10.20 0.61
C ILE A 283 -4.82 -11.51 1.35
N ALA A 284 -4.41 -12.56 0.64
CA ALA A 284 -4.03 -13.80 1.29
C ALA A 284 -2.88 -13.58 2.29
N TYR A 285 -1.89 -12.76 1.91
CA TYR A 285 -0.81 -12.38 2.82
C TYR A 285 -1.30 -11.52 3.99
N GLN A 286 -2.19 -10.54 3.75
CA GLN A 286 -2.78 -9.75 4.84
C GLN A 286 -3.54 -10.63 5.85
N LEU A 287 -4.25 -11.66 5.38
CA LEU A 287 -4.94 -12.60 6.27
C LEU A 287 -3.99 -13.42 7.14
N LEU A 288 -2.82 -13.79 6.61
CA LEU A 288 -1.75 -14.42 7.41
C LEU A 288 -1.30 -13.47 8.51
N VAL A 289 -0.92 -12.24 8.14
CA VAL A 289 -0.47 -11.20 9.08
C VAL A 289 -1.53 -10.95 10.16
N LEU A 290 -2.80 -10.77 9.77
CA LEU A 290 -3.90 -10.57 10.71
C LEU A 290 -4.06 -11.76 11.66
N THR A 291 -3.93 -12.99 11.15
CA THR A 291 -4.03 -14.21 11.97
C THR A 291 -2.87 -14.28 12.98
N GLU A 292 -1.64 -13.97 12.56
CA GLU A 292 -0.47 -13.93 13.43
C GLU A 292 -0.66 -12.91 14.57
N MET A 293 -1.13 -11.70 14.23
CA MET A 293 -1.42 -10.64 15.21
C MET A 293 -2.50 -11.07 16.21
N GLN A 294 -3.61 -11.64 15.72
CA GLN A 294 -4.73 -12.05 16.57
C GLN A 294 -4.36 -13.17 17.55
N ASN A 295 -3.50 -14.09 17.12
CA ASN A 295 -3.08 -15.21 17.94
C ASN A 295 -1.84 -14.91 18.78
N LYS A 296 -1.34 -13.65 18.75
CA LYS A 296 -0.09 -13.25 19.41
C LYS A 296 1.03 -14.24 19.12
N VAL A 297 1.06 -14.79 17.89
CA VAL A 297 2.16 -15.65 17.48
C VAL A 297 3.37 -14.75 17.60
N GLU A 298 4.24 -15.04 18.58
CA GLU A 298 5.50 -14.36 18.75
C GLU A 298 6.29 -14.56 17.47
N ASN A 299 6.11 -13.60 16.58
CA ASN A 299 7.11 -13.04 15.71
C ASN A 299 8.17 -14.07 15.26
N LYS A 300 7.74 -15.07 14.45
CA LYS A 300 8.63 -15.55 13.38
C LYS A 300 9.04 -14.40 12.44
N ASN A 301 8.26 -13.32 12.49
CA ASN A 301 8.52 -12.01 11.91
C ASN A 301 9.15 -11.00 12.90
N SER A 302 9.63 -11.43 14.08
CA SER A 302 10.61 -10.59 14.81
C SER A 302 11.88 -10.68 14.01
N PHE A 303 12.09 -9.64 13.21
CA PHE A 303 13.37 -9.40 12.57
C PHE A 303 14.51 -9.25 13.60
N GLY A 304 14.19 -9.24 14.91
CA GLY A 304 15.13 -9.44 16.01
C GLY A 304 15.92 -10.77 15.98
N GLY A 305 15.47 -11.79 15.24
CA GLY A 305 16.22 -13.05 15.07
C GLY A 305 17.31 -13.03 13.99
N TYR A 306 17.47 -11.91 13.28
CA TYR A 306 18.47 -11.73 12.20
C TYR A 306 19.39 -10.51 12.44
N PHE A 307 19.49 -10.04 13.69
CA PHE A 307 20.50 -9.08 14.15
C PHE A 307 21.50 -9.77 15.08
#